data_AF-A0A549YIL1-F1
#
_entry.id   AF-A0A549YIL1-F1
#
_cell.length_a   1.000
_cell.length_b   1.000
_cell.length_c   1.000
_cell.angle_alpha   90.00
_cell.angle_beta   90.00
_cell.angle_gamma   90.00
#
_symmetry.space_group_name_H-M   'P 1'
#
loop_
_entity.id
_entity.type
_entity.pdbx_description
1 polymer ?
#
loop_
_entity_poly.entity_id
_entity_poly.type
_entity_poly.pdbx_seq_one_letter_code
_entity_poly.pdbx_strand_id
1 'polypeptide(L)'
;MMIFFSFSEFWTNNIGAIFTVTALIVLVSDIYLKDKKIKTLREELKNSASQEYQDELAALAKEKLESEGDMKTIKYLREHKGMSMVDAKQLVDSLKKED
;
A
#
# COMPACT_ATOMS: atom_id res chain seq x y z
N MET A 1 -30.66 -35.58 27.21
CA MET A 1 -29.25 -35.99 27.41
C MET A 1 -28.39 -34.79 27.07
N MET A 2 -27.81 -34.10 28.07
CA MET A 2 -26.92 -32.95 27.81
C MET A 2 -25.52 -33.50 27.54
N ILE A 3 -25.00 -33.27 26.33
CA ILE A 3 -23.62 -33.56 26.00
C ILE A 3 -22.78 -32.41 26.59
N PHE A 4 -22.24 -32.61 27.79
CA PHE A 4 -21.19 -31.75 28.30
C PHE A 4 -19.90 -32.12 27.56
N PHE A 5 -19.59 -31.38 26.49
CA PHE A 5 -18.24 -31.41 25.95
C PHE A 5 -17.32 -30.77 26.98
N SER A 6 -16.46 -31.57 27.61
CA SER A 6 -15.42 -31.02 28.48
C SER A 6 -14.44 -30.23 27.61
N PHE A 7 -14.29 -28.94 27.89
CA PHE A 7 -13.40 -28.06 27.15
C PHE A 7 -11.97 -28.63 27.09
N SER A 8 -11.51 -29.33 28.13
CA SER A 8 -10.18 -29.98 28.17
C SER A 8 -10.02 -31.15 27.20
N GLU A 9 -11.10 -31.89 26.89
CA GLU A 9 -11.07 -33.00 25.92
C GLU A 9 -10.98 -32.47 24.48
N PHE A 10 -11.52 -31.28 24.23
CA PHE A 10 -11.40 -30.62 22.93
C PHE A 10 -9.94 -30.21 22.64
N TRP A 11 -9.22 -29.67 23.63
CA TRP A 11 -7.81 -29.26 23.48
C TRP A 11 -6.86 -30.43 23.28
N THR A 12 -7.11 -31.56 23.92
CA THR A 12 -6.23 -32.73 23.90
C THR A 12 -6.40 -33.59 22.65
N ASN A 13 -7.62 -33.69 22.13
CA ASN A 13 -7.91 -34.53 20.96
C ASN A 13 -7.58 -33.85 19.61
N ASN A 14 -7.46 -32.51 19.59
CA ASN A 14 -7.30 -31.73 18.36
C ASN A 14 -6.05 -30.84 18.34
N ILE A 15 -4.98 -31.24 19.04
CA ILE A 15 -3.72 -30.49 19.18
C ILE A 15 -3.17 -30.01 17.82
N GLY A 16 -3.25 -30.85 16.78
CA GLY A 16 -2.81 -30.48 15.44
C GLY A 16 -3.62 -29.33 14.81
N ALA A 17 -4.94 -29.34 14.98
CA ALA A 17 -5.81 -28.27 14.48
C ALA A 17 -5.62 -26.96 15.27
N ILE A 18 -5.29 -27.06 16.56
CA ILE A 18 -4.96 -25.89 17.37
C ILE A 18 -3.66 -25.25 16.88
N PHE A 19 -2.64 -26.06 16.59
CA PHE A 19 -1.37 -25.57 16.07
C PHE A 19 -1.51 -24.87 14.70
N THR A 20 -2.37 -25.40 13.82
CA THR A 20 -2.61 -24.76 12.53
C THR A 20 -3.38 -23.44 12.67
N VAL A 21 -4.39 -23.38 13.55
CA VAL A 21 -5.14 -22.15 13.81
C VAL A 21 -4.25 -21.08 14.45
N THR A 22 -3.39 -21.44 15.41
CA THR A 22 -2.47 -20.48 16.02
C THR A 22 -1.43 -19.97 15.03
N ALA A 23 -0.89 -20.84 14.15
CA ALA A 23 0.03 -20.42 13.10
C ALA A 23 -0.61 -19.41 12.13
N LEU A 24 -1.88 -19.61 11.75
CA LEU A 24 -2.61 -18.66 10.91
C LEU A 24 -2.81 -17.30 11.59
N ILE A 25 -3.11 -17.28 12.89
CA ILE A 25 -3.28 -16.04 13.66
C ILE A 25 -1.97 -15.23 13.67
N VAL A 26 -0.83 -15.89 13.86
CA VAL A 26 0.48 -15.22 13.84
C VAL A 26 0.75 -14.57 12.49
N LEU A 27 0.53 -15.30 11.38
CA LEU A 27 0.75 -14.77 10.03
C LEU A 27 -0.12 -13.53 9.74
N VAL A 28 -1.40 -13.55 10.16
CA VAL A 28 -2.29 -12.40 10.00
C VAL A 28 -1.83 -11.20 10.84
N SER A 29 -1.34 -11.44 12.06
CA SER A 29 -0.84 -10.38 12.94
C SER A 29 0.42 -9.70 12.37
N ASP A 30 1.32 -10.44 11.73
CA ASP A 30 2.52 -9.91 11.10
C ASP A 30 2.21 -8.99 9.91
N ILE A 31 1.17 -9.33 9.12
CA ILE A 31 0.69 -8.50 8.02
C ILE A 31 0.15 -7.16 8.58
N TYR A 32 -0.68 -7.22 9.62
CA TYR A 32 -1.26 -6.02 10.23
C TYR A 32 -0.21 -5.07 10.84
N LEU A 33 0.87 -5.62 11.42
CA LEU A 33 1.99 -4.82 11.94
C LEU A 33 2.81 -4.17 10.82
N LYS A 34 3.01 -4.85 9.68
CA LYS A 34 3.69 -4.28 8.51
C LYS A 34 2.89 -3.16 7.87
N ASP A 35 1.57 -3.30 7.76
CA ASP A 35 0.70 -2.26 7.20
C ASP A 35 0.76 -0.95 7.99
N LYS A 36 0.83 -1.03 9.33
CA LYS A 36 1.00 0.15 10.18
C LYS A 36 2.33 0.86 9.93
N LYS A 37 3.42 0.10 9.82
CA LYS A 37 4.76 0.66 9.52
C LYS A 37 4.79 1.29 8.11
N ILE A 38 4.15 0.67 7.13
CA ILE A 38 4.06 1.22 5.77
C ILE A 38 3.26 2.52 5.78
N LYS A 39 2.17 2.60 6.54
CA LYS A 39 1.37 3.81 6.66
C LYS A 39 2.15 4.95 7.32
N THR A 40 2.86 4.68 8.42
CA THR A 40 3.67 5.71 9.10
C THR A 40 4.85 6.15 8.26
N LEU A 41 5.53 5.23 7.56
CA LEU A 41 6.63 5.58 6.64
C LEU A 41 6.13 6.38 5.43
N ARG A 42 4.92 6.09 4.93
CA ARG A 42 4.28 6.90 3.88
C ARG A 42 3.84 8.27 4.37
N GLU A 43 3.35 8.38 5.60
CA GLU A 43 2.99 9.66 6.21
C GLU A 43 4.24 10.50 6.53
N GLU A 44 5.31 9.87 7.03
CA GLU A 44 6.61 10.52 7.23
C GLU A 44 7.23 10.94 5.91
N LEU A 45 7.22 10.10 4.86
CA LEU A 45 7.62 10.52 3.51
C LEU A 45 6.73 11.65 2.99
N LYS A 46 5.41 11.59 3.16
CA LYS A 46 4.51 12.67 2.73
C LYS A 46 4.77 13.98 3.48
N ASN A 47 5.20 13.90 4.74
CA ASN A 47 5.48 15.07 5.58
C ASN A 47 6.94 15.56 5.49
N SER A 48 7.89 14.72 5.06
CA SER A 48 9.33 15.03 5.01
C SER A 48 9.95 15.05 3.61
N ALA A 49 9.42 14.28 2.65
CA ALA A 49 9.65 14.47 1.21
C ALA A 49 8.62 15.51 0.71
N SER A 50 8.73 16.71 1.24
CA SER A 50 9.40 17.86 0.61
C SER A 50 8.55 18.39 -0.55
N GLN A 51 7.96 19.56 -0.34
CA GLN A 51 7.40 20.36 -1.43
C GLN A 51 8.35 20.39 -2.62
N GLU A 52 9.66 20.49 -2.35
CA GLU A 52 10.72 20.47 -3.37
C GLU A 52 10.72 19.21 -4.26
N TYR A 53 10.54 18.00 -3.71
CA TYR A 53 10.44 16.78 -4.53
C TYR A 53 9.14 16.70 -5.30
N GLN A 54 8.03 17.15 -4.71
CA GLN A 54 6.73 17.23 -5.38
C GLN A 54 6.76 18.27 -6.50
N ASP A 55 7.42 19.41 -6.29
CA ASP A 55 7.59 20.50 -7.24
C ASP A 55 8.53 20.09 -8.38
N GLU A 56 9.63 19.39 -8.10
CA GLU A 56 10.52 18.82 -9.12
C GLU A 56 9.80 17.76 -9.96
N LEU A 57 9.01 16.89 -9.31
CA LEU A 57 8.21 15.87 -9.99
C LEU A 57 7.11 16.49 -10.85
N ALA A 58 6.45 17.54 -10.35
CA ALA A 58 5.44 18.31 -11.06
C ALA A 58 6.04 19.04 -12.27
N ALA A 59 7.21 19.67 -12.11
CA ALA A 59 7.92 20.34 -13.19
C ALA A 59 8.33 19.36 -14.30
N LEU A 60 8.92 18.21 -13.93
CA LEU A 60 9.26 17.16 -14.89
C LEU A 60 8.03 16.59 -15.60
N ALA A 61 6.93 16.38 -14.87
CA ALA A 61 5.69 15.90 -15.46
C ALA A 61 5.06 16.95 -16.39
N LYS A 62 5.14 18.24 -16.07
CA LYS A 62 4.67 19.35 -16.92
C LYS A 62 5.49 19.46 -18.20
N GLU A 63 6.81 19.44 -18.11
CA GLU A 63 7.71 19.43 -19.27
C GLU A 63 7.44 18.24 -20.20
N LYS A 64 7.22 17.05 -19.62
CA LYS A 64 6.92 15.85 -20.41
C LYS A 64 5.52 15.87 -21.01
N LEU A 65 4.55 16.45 -20.28
CA LEU A 65 3.18 16.62 -20.76
C LEU A 65 3.12 17.56 -21.97
N GLU A 66 3.85 18.67 -21.93
CA GLU A 66 3.94 19.63 -23.03
C GLU A 66 4.67 19.04 -24.26
N SER A 67 5.69 18.21 -24.06
CA SER A 67 6.50 17.65 -25.16
C SER A 67 5.94 16.37 -25.79
N GLU A 68 5.39 15.46 -24.98
CA GLU A 68 5.04 14.10 -25.42
C GLU A 68 3.54 13.77 -25.30
N GLY A 69 2.78 14.58 -24.55
CA GLY A 69 1.35 14.37 -24.30
C GLY A 69 1.05 13.34 -23.21
N ASP A 70 -0.21 13.34 -22.76
CA ASP A 70 -0.70 12.61 -21.57
C ASP A 70 -0.21 11.18 -21.41
N MET A 71 -0.44 10.37 -22.43
CA MET A 71 -0.30 8.93 -22.30
C MET A 71 1.16 8.53 -22.13
N LYS A 72 2.08 9.30 -22.72
CA LYS A 72 3.52 9.10 -22.59
C LYS A 72 4.04 9.62 -21.25
N THR A 73 3.52 10.73 -20.75
CA THR A 73 3.84 11.24 -19.40
C THR A 73 3.40 10.26 -18.33
N ILE A 74 2.16 9.75 -18.39
CA ILE A 74 1.66 8.73 -17.45
C ILE A 74 2.52 7.47 -17.50
N LYS A 75 2.89 7.01 -18.70
CA LYS A 75 3.77 5.84 -18.87
C LYS A 75 5.15 6.07 -18.25
N TYR A 76 5.75 7.23 -18.49
CA TYR A 76 7.04 7.60 -17.94
C TYR A 76 7.03 7.64 -16.40
N LEU A 77 6.02 8.26 -15.80
CA LEU A 77 5.87 8.34 -14.33
C LEU A 77 5.71 6.95 -13.70
N ARG A 78 5.03 6.03 -14.38
CA ARG A 78 4.92 4.64 -13.93
C ARG A 78 6.23 3.87 -14.02
N GLU A 79 6.91 3.94 -15.16
CA GLU A 79 8.09 3.11 -15.43
C GLU A 79 9.36 3.63 -14.75
N HIS A 80 9.54 4.95 -14.69
CA HIS A 80 10.77 5.57 -14.20
C HIS A 80 10.67 6.11 -12.77
N LYS A 81 9.48 6.55 -12.33
CA LYS A 81 9.27 7.07 -10.98
C LYS A 81 8.54 6.06 -10.07
N GLY A 82 8.20 4.89 -10.60
CA GLY A 82 7.57 3.81 -9.84
C GLY A 82 6.14 4.13 -9.36
N MET A 83 5.49 5.13 -9.95
CA MET A 83 4.12 5.51 -9.56
C MET A 83 3.10 4.47 -10.00
N SER A 84 2.01 4.35 -9.23
CA SER A 84 0.86 3.58 -9.67
C SER A 84 0.15 4.29 -10.83
N MET A 85 -0.64 3.55 -11.61
CA MET A 85 -1.43 4.13 -12.70
C MET A 85 -2.39 5.22 -12.21
N VAL A 86 -2.96 5.04 -11.02
CA VAL A 86 -3.90 6.00 -10.43
C VAL A 86 -3.18 7.27 -10.03
N ASP A 87 -2.04 7.15 -9.34
CA ASP A 87 -1.27 8.30 -8.86
C ASP A 87 -0.69 9.10 -10.04
N ALA A 88 -0.13 8.41 -11.04
CA ALA A 88 0.40 9.06 -12.24
C ALA A 88 -0.70 9.79 -13.04
N LYS A 89 -1.89 9.19 -13.16
CA LYS A 89 -3.02 9.82 -13.83
C LYS A 89 -3.53 11.03 -13.03
N GLN A 90 -3.64 10.92 -11.71
CA GLN A 90 -4.06 12.03 -10.86
C GLN A 90 -3.10 13.22 -10.95
N LEU A 91 -1.80 12.97 -10.99
CA LEU A 91 -0.78 14.02 -11.13
C LEU A 91 -0.85 14.72 -12.49
N VAL A 92 -1.02 13.98 -13.59
CA VAL A 92 -1.21 14.59 -14.91
C VAL A 92 -2.53 15.35 -15.01
N ASP A 93 -3.61 14.79 -14.47
CA ASP A 93 -4.93 15.43 -14.42
C ASP A 93 -4.95 16.69 -13.53
N SER A 94 -4.10 16.79 -12.50
CA SER A 94 -3.98 18.00 -11.67
C SER A 94 -3.21 19.10 -12.40
N LEU A 95 -2.12 18.75 -13.09
CA LEU A 95 -1.31 19.73 -13.84
C LEU A 95 -2.10 20.41 -14.96
N LYS A 96 -3.00 19.68 -15.62
CA LYS A 96 -3.90 20.26 -16.63
C LYS A 96 -4.94 21.24 -16.10
N LYS A 97 -5.24 21.20 -14.80
CA LYS A 97 -6.26 22.07 -14.19
C LYS A 97 -5.66 23.40 -13.73
N GLU A 98 -4.33 23.51 -13.71
CA GLU A 98 -3.59 24.71 -13.33
C GLU A 98 -3.22 25.60 -14.54
N ASP A 99 -3.48 25.15 -15.77
CA ASP A 99 -3.41 25.94 -17.01
C ASP A 99 -4.82 26.34 -17.49
#